data_AF-A0A965B3M7-F1
#
_entry.id   AF-A0A965B3M7-F1
#
_cell.length_a   1.000
_cell.length_b   1.000
_cell.length_c   1.000
_cell.angle_alpha   90.00
_cell.angle_beta   90.00
_cell.angle_gamma   90.00
#
_symmetry.space_group_name_H-M   'P 1'
#
loop_
_entity.id
_entity.type
_entity.pdbx_description
1 polymer ?
#
loop_
_entity_poly.entity_id
_entity_poly.type
_entity_poly.pdbx_seq_one_letter_code
_entity_poly.pdbx_strand_id
1 'polypeptide(L)' 'MTGTGERQNLVQFGEEQGWRCHGHERADVYLRGTVRIRVIWQGDEQISGASLFHDEMYESYTRDLAIVRAWFKR' A
#
# COMPACT_ATOMS: atom_id res chain seq x y z
N MET A 1 -5.54 22.53 -9.94
CA MET A 1 -4.32 21.70 -9.96
C MET A 1 -4.51 20.60 -8.92
N THR A 2 -4.98 19.43 -9.33
CA THR A 2 -5.02 18.27 -8.42
C THR A 2 -3.61 17.70 -8.38
N GLY A 3 -2.83 18.14 -7.39
CA GLY A 3 -1.58 17.47 -7.05
C GLY A 3 -1.88 16.00 -6.82
N THR A 4 -1.07 15.12 -7.40
CA THR A 4 -1.17 13.68 -7.24
C THR A 4 -1.03 13.36 -5.74
N GLY A 5 -2.13 13.01 -5.07
CA GLY A 5 -2.14 12.73 -3.63
C GLY A 5 -1.26 11.54 -3.26
N GLU A 6 -0.91 11.40 -1.98
CA GLU A 6 -0.09 10.30 -1.45
C GLU A 6 -0.55 8.91 -1.91
N ARG A 7 -1.87 8.71 -2.05
CA ARG A 7 -2.46 7.48 -2.59
C ARG A 7 -1.96 7.15 -3.98
N GLN A 8 -2.11 8.09 -4.92
CA GLN A 8 -1.68 7.87 -6.30
C GLN A 8 -0.15 7.77 -6.40
N ASN A 9 0.59 8.51 -5.57
CA ASN A 9 2.05 8.38 -5.47
C ASN A 9 2.49 7.00 -4.96
N LEU A 10 1.74 6.39 -4.03
CA LEU A 10 2.02 5.04 -3.54
C LEU A 10 1.72 3.98 -4.61
N VAL A 11 0.63 4.14 -5.37
CA VAL A 11 0.29 3.25 -6.48
C VAL A 11 1.41 3.24 -7.52
N GLN A 12 1.81 4.41 -8.00
CA GLN A 12 2.89 4.53 -8.99
C GLN A 12 4.20 3.94 -8.46
N PHE A 13 4.58 4.27 -7.22
CA PHE A 13 5.78 3.72 -6.61
C PHE A 13 5.76 2.19 -6.50
N GLY A 14 4.61 1.60 -6.15
CA GLY A 14 4.46 0.16 -6.10
C GLY A 14 4.62 -0.51 -7.47
N GLU A 15 3.99 0.06 -8.51
CA GLU A 15 4.09 -0.43 -9.89
C GLU A 15 5.53 -0.38 -10.41
N GLU A 16 6.27 0.70 -10.13
CA GLU A 16 7.69 0.83 -10.46
C GLU A 16 8.56 -0.24 -9.78
N GLN A 17 8.14 -0.75 -8.61
CA GLN A 17 8.80 -1.83 -7.88
C GLN A 17 8.24 -3.23 -8.24
N GLY A 18 7.42 -3.33 -9.29
CA GLY A 18 6.87 -4.59 -9.80
C GLY A 18 5.67 -5.14 -9.00
N TRP A 19 5.04 -4.32 -8.17
CA TRP A 19 3.82 -4.70 -7.46
C TRP A 19 2.60 -4.48 -8.34
N ARG A 20 1.61 -5.37 -8.20
CA ARG A 20 0.28 -5.17 -8.80
C ARG A 20 -0.64 -4.58 -7.77
N CYS A 21 -1.31 -3.47 -8.11
CA CYS A 21 -2.28 -2.82 -7.24
C CYS A 21 -3.72 -3.12 -7.69
N HIS A 22 -4.57 -3.45 -6.74
CA HIS A 22 -6.03 -3.47 -6.92
C HIS A 22 -6.64 -2.46 -5.95
N GLY A 23 -7.11 -1.33 -6.48
CA GLY A 23 -7.80 -0.31 -5.72
C GLY A 23 -9.27 -0.64 -5.53
N HIS A 24 -9.78 -0.46 -4.32
CA HIS A 24 -11.19 -0.69 -3.98
C HIS A 24 -11.68 0.36 -3.00
N GLU A 25 -12.48 1.33 -3.47
CA GLU A 25 -13.04 2.44 -2.68
C GLU A 25 -12.01 3.11 -1.73
N ARG A 26 -11.89 2.62 -0.48
CA ARG A 26 -10.97 3.09 0.56
C ARG A 26 -9.75 2.22 0.82
N ALA A 27 -9.60 1.09 0.15
CA ALA A 27 -8.49 0.17 0.36
C ALA A 27 -7.76 -0.15 -0.93
N ASP A 28 -6.44 -0.09 -0.89
CA ASP A 28 -5.59 -0.57 -1.98
C ASP A 28 -4.90 -1.86 -1.52
N VAL A 29 -4.90 -2.86 -2.39
CA VAL A 29 -4.25 -4.15 -2.15
C VAL A 29 -3.12 -4.31 -3.15
N TYR A 30 -1.90 -4.43 -2.64
CA TYR A 30 -0.69 -4.63 -3.41
C TYR A 30 -0.24 -6.08 -3.28
N LEU A 31 0.09 -6.70 -4.41
CA LEU A 31 0.53 -8.09 -4.48
C LEU A 31 1.86 -8.20 -5.22
N ARG A 32 2.80 -8.97 -4.65
CA ARG A 32 4.03 -9.40 -5.33
C ARG A 32 4.48 -10.77 -4.81
N GLY A 33 4.32 -11.81 -5.65
CA GLY A 33 4.53 -13.19 -5.23
C GLY A 33 3.58 -13.58 -4.10
N THR A 34 4.11 -14.12 -3.00
CA THR A 34 3.38 -14.50 -1.78
C THR A 34 3.14 -13.34 -0.82
N VAL A 35 3.65 -12.13 -1.13
CA VAL A 35 3.54 -10.96 -0.26
C VAL A 35 2.32 -10.13 -0.67
N ARG A 36 1.52 -9.74 0.33
CA ARG A 36 0.35 -8.88 0.17
C ARG A 36 0.39 -7.73 1.17
N ILE A 37 0.23 -6.50 0.68
CA ILE A 37 0.05 -5.31 1.50
C ILE A 37 -1.37 -4.80 1.29
N ARG A 38 -2.13 -4.60 2.37
CA ARG A 38 -3.45 -3.94 2.31
C ARG A 38 -3.35 -2.59 3.00
N VAL A 39 -3.58 -1.51 2.28
CA VAL A 39 -3.54 -0.13 2.77
C VAL A 39 -4.97 0.41 2.83
N ILE A 40 -5.38 0.95 3.96
CA ILE A 40 -6.69 1.60 4.15
C ILE A 40 -6.48 3.10 4.24
N TRP A 41 -7.14 3.84 3.37
CA TRP A 41 -6.99 5.27 3.20
C TRP A 41 -8.05 6.08 3.97
N GLN A 42 -7.65 7.27 4.39
CA GLN A 42 -8.50 8.35 4.88
C GLN A 42 -8.31 9.56 3.97
N GLY A 43 -9.15 9.66 2.93
CA GLY A 43 -8.87 10.54 1.79
C GLY A 43 -7.65 10.07 1.02
N ASP A 44 -7.06 10.93 0.20
CA ASP A 44 -5.92 10.57 -0.66
C ASP A 44 -4.54 10.95 -0.07
N GLU A 45 -4.52 11.51 1.14
CA GLU A 45 -3.32 12.10 1.77
C GLU A 45 -2.74 11.24 2.91
N GLN A 46 -3.56 10.41 3.56
CA GLN A 46 -3.15 9.66 4.75
C GLN A 46 -3.86 8.32 4.87
N ILE A 47 -3.25 7.41 5.63
CA ILE A 47 -3.78 6.07 5.87
C ILE A 47 -4.43 5.96 7.25
N SER A 48 -5.54 5.23 7.34
CA SER A 48 -6.09 4.75 8.61
C SER A 48 -5.32 3.54 9.14
N GLY A 49 -4.60 2.84 8.26
CA GLY A 49 -3.70 1.75 8.61
C GLY A 49 -3.35 0.87 7.42
N ALA A 50 -2.32 0.06 7.59
CA ALA A 50 -1.88 -0.91 6.61
C ALA A 50 -1.47 -2.22 7.28
N SER A 51 -1.74 -3.33 6.60
CA SER A 51 -1.39 -4.67 7.05
C SER A 51 -0.49 -5.34 6.02
N LEU A 52 0.55 -6.01 6.49
CA LEU A 52 1.44 -6.85 5.70
C LEU A 52 1.11 -8.32 5.95
N PHE A 53 1.03 -9.07 4.87
CA PHE A 53 0.86 -10.52 4.88
C PHE A 53 1.95 -11.17 4.03
N HIS A 54 2.39 -12.35 4.45
CA HIS A 54 3.25 -13.23 3.67
C HIS A 54 2.67 -14.63 3.73
N ASP A 55 2.43 -15.23 2.56
CA ASP A 55 1.78 -16.54 2.43
C ASP A 55 0.45 -16.60 3.21
N GLU A 56 -0.39 -15.57 3.00
CA GLU A 56 -1.68 -15.33 3.67
C GLU A 56 -1.61 -15.11 5.19
N MET A 57 -0.46 -15.34 5.83
CA MET A 57 -0.23 -15.11 7.25
C MET A 57 -0.01 -13.63 7.54
N TYR A 58 -0.69 -13.11 8.57
CA TYR A 58 -0.48 -11.75 9.04
C TYR A 58 0.91 -11.60 9.66
N GLU A 59 1.69 -10.61 9.20
CA GLU A 59 3.02 -10.31 9.75
C GLU A 59 3.02 -9.03 10.58
N SER A 60 2.39 -7.96 10.09
CA SER A 60 2.57 -6.62 10.68
C SER A 60 1.41 -5.68 10.38
N TYR A 61 1.25 -4.68 11.25
CA TYR A 61 0.32 -3.56 11.07
C TYR A 61 1.01 -2.25 11.41
N THR A 62 0.71 -1.21 10.64
CA THR A 62 1.21 0.15 10.87
C THR A 62 0.18 1.19 10.48
N ARG A 63 0.32 2.42 10.99
CA ARG A 63 -0.37 3.62 10.50
C ARG A 63 0.57 4.63 9.85
N ASP A 64 1.84 4.27 9.73
CA ASP A 64 2.88 5.11 9.13
C ASP A 64 3.11 4.70 7.67
N LEU A 65 2.84 5.64 6.75
CA LEU A 65 3.02 5.44 5.32
C LEU A 65 4.50 5.22 4.94
N ALA A 66 5.45 5.77 5.69
CA ALA A 66 6.88 5.55 5.45
C ALA A 66 7.27 4.09 5.66
N ILE A 67 6.70 3.42 6.68
CA ILE A 67 6.89 1.98 6.92
C ILE A 67 6.29 1.18 5.76
N VAL A 68 5.10 1.57 5.27
CA VAL A 68 4.48 0.91 4.11
C VAL A 68 5.38 1.03 2.87
N ARG A 69 5.93 2.21 2.59
CA ARG A 69 6.90 2.42 1.48
C ARG A 69 8.14 1.55 1.62
N ALA A 70 8.60 1.26 2.84
CA ALA A 70 9.72 0.36 3.06
C ALA A 70 9.38 -1.12 2.72
N TRP A 71 8.12 -1.55 2.89
CA TRP A 71 7.71 -2.91 2.53
C TRP A 71 7.76 -3.18 1.02
N PHE A 72 7.54 -2.17 0.17
CA PHE A 72 7.65 -2.32 -1.28
C PHE A 72 9.06 -2.66 -1.77
N LYS A 73 10.10 -2.35 -0.97
CA LYS A 73 11.51 -2.66 -1.25
C LYS A 73 11.93 -4.07 -0.88
N ARG A 74 11.04 -4.84 -0.22
CA ARG A 74 11.24 -6.28 -0.02
C ARG A 74 11.33 -6.98 -1.36
#